data_AF-A0A963JN10-F1
#
_entry.id   AF-A0A963JN10-F1
#
_cell.length_a   1.000
_cell.length_b   1.000
_cell.length_c   1.000
_cell.angle_alpha   90.00
_cell.angle_beta   90.00
_cell.angle_gamma   90.00
#
_symmetry.space_group_name_H-M   'P 1'
#
loop_
_entity.id
_entity.type
_entity.pdbx_description
1 polymer ?
#
loop_
_entity_poly.entity_id
_entity_poly.type
_entity_poly.pdbx_seq_one_letter_code
_entity_poly.pdbx_strand_id
1 'polypeptide(L)'
;MTEYRRQSAKEVRESASQIARDRKHMTHQSNGDEQRYAGAHFAMSFTKGLEHESNNGLIRNADDFRAFRSAIDNGKHLQPDSFTICKALIRMR
;
A
#
# COMPACT_ATOMS: atom_id res chain seq x y z
N MET A 1 -22.47 24.05 27.84
CA MET A 1 -21.18 23.34 27.83
C MET A 1 -20.16 24.22 28.51
N THR A 2 -19.48 23.72 29.55
CA THR A 2 -18.51 24.52 30.31
C THR A 2 -17.13 24.45 29.68
N GLU A 3 -16.36 25.53 29.78
CA GLU A 3 -14.97 25.61 29.30
C GLU A 3 -14.09 24.46 29.80
N TYR A 4 -14.33 24.04 31.03
CA TYR A 4 -13.71 22.88 31.66
C TYR A 4 -13.88 21.57 30.86
N ARG A 5 -15.09 21.30 30.35
CA ARG A 5 -15.35 20.07 29.57
C ARG A 5 -14.61 20.08 28.23
N ARG A 6 -14.52 21.25 27.60
CA ARG A 6 -13.79 21.44 26.33
C ARG A 6 -12.30 21.17 26.52
N GLN A 7 -11.71 21.71 27.59
CA GLN A 7 -10.29 21.58 27.90
C GLN A 7 -9.94 20.14 28.30
N SER A 8 -10.70 19.52 29.21
CA SER A 8 -10.48 18.13 29.63
C SER A 8 -10.54 17.14 28.45
N ALA A 9 -11.48 17.31 27.52
CA ALA A 9 -11.57 16.45 26.34
C ALA A 9 -10.39 16.62 25.36
N LYS A 10 -9.74 17.78 25.33
CA LYS A 10 -8.52 18.01 24.55
C LYS A 10 -7.34 17.28 25.20
N GLU A 11 -7.16 17.45 26.51
CA GLU A 11 -6.08 16.84 27.27
C GLU A 11 -6.09 15.31 27.19
N VAL A 12 -7.28 14.69 27.26
CA VAL A 12 -7.41 13.23 27.12
C VAL A 12 -6.99 12.75 25.72
N ARG A 13 -7.30 13.50 24.67
CA ARG A 13 -6.90 13.14 23.30
C ARG A 13 -5.40 13.31 23.08
N GLU A 14 -4.83 14.38 23.64
CA GLU A 14 -3.39 14.64 23.58
C GLU A 14 -2.60 13.59 24.37
N SER A 15 -3.05 13.23 25.57
CA SER A 15 -2.39 12.19 26.38
C SER A 15 -2.49 10.82 25.72
N ALA A 16 -3.64 10.45 25.15
CA ALA A 16 -3.79 9.20 24.40
C ALA A 16 -2.90 9.15 23.15
N SER A 17 -2.79 10.28 22.42
CA SER A 17 -1.89 10.42 21.27
C SER A 17 -0.42 10.25 21.67
N GLN A 18 -0.03 10.86 22.79
CA GLN A 18 1.33 10.75 23.32
C GLN A 18 1.65 9.32 23.74
N ILE A 19 0.75 8.64 24.47
CA ILE A 19 0.89 7.23 24.83
C ILE A 19 1.06 6.37 23.57
N ALA A 20 0.30 6.64 22.50
CA ALA A 20 0.43 5.88 21.26
C ALA A 20 1.77 6.09 20.57
N ARG A 21 2.24 7.34 20.51
CA ARG A 21 3.54 7.71 19.96
C ARG A 21 4.71 7.08 20.71
N ASP A 22 4.63 7.02 22.04
CA ASP A 22 5.73 6.57 22.90
C ASP A 22 5.89 5.04 22.91
N ARG A 23 4.90 4.30 22.40
CA ARG A 23 5.06 2.85 22.19
C ARG A 23 6.23 2.60 21.24
N LYS A 24 6.96 1.52 21.51
CA LYS A 24 7.99 1.04 20.59
C LYS A 24 7.32 0.57 19.30
N HIS A 25 7.55 1.30 18.20
CA HIS A 25 7.11 0.91 16.87
C HIS A 25 8.17 0.00 16.25
N MET A 26 7.78 -1.23 15.91
CA MET A 26 8.70 -2.18 15.30
C MET A 26 8.95 -1.84 13.83
N THR A 27 10.18 -2.05 13.37
CA THR A 27 10.49 -1.99 11.95
C THR A 27 9.93 -3.22 11.25
N HIS A 28 9.17 -3.01 10.19
CA HIS A 28 8.67 -4.11 9.35
C HIS A 28 9.80 -4.62 8.45
N GLN A 29 10.00 -5.93 8.41
CA GLN A 29 10.99 -6.58 7.55
C GLN A 29 10.28 -7.53 6.59
N SER A 30 10.61 -7.43 5.29
CA SER A 30 10.17 -8.40 4.29
C SER A 30 11.13 -9.58 4.23
N ASN A 31 10.71 -10.66 3.58
CA ASN A 31 11.55 -11.83 3.33
C ASN A 31 12.59 -11.60 2.21
N GLY A 32 12.56 -10.43 1.54
CA GLY A 32 13.48 -10.04 0.47
C GLY A 32 13.22 -10.65 -0.91
N ASP A 33 12.19 -11.48 -1.08
CA ASP A 33 11.94 -12.19 -2.33
C ASP A 33 11.59 -11.24 -3.49
N GLU A 34 10.90 -10.13 -3.21
CA GLU A 34 10.58 -9.13 -4.23
C GLU A 34 11.84 -8.60 -4.93
N GLN A 35 12.86 -8.21 -4.16
CA GLN A 35 14.13 -7.71 -4.71
C GLN A 35 14.94 -8.85 -5.33
N ARG A 36 14.96 -10.03 -4.70
CA ARG A 36 15.69 -11.20 -5.18
C ARG A 36 15.19 -11.67 -6.55
N TYR A 37 13.89 -11.62 -6.79
CA TYR A 37 13.25 -12.06 -8.03
C TYR A 37 12.74 -10.90 -8.90
N ALA A 38 13.26 -9.69 -8.71
CA ALA A 38 12.91 -8.54 -9.54
C ALA A 38 13.24 -8.76 -11.03
N GLY A 39 14.35 -9.45 -11.32
CA GLY A 39 14.72 -9.84 -12.69
C GLY A 39 13.82 -10.93 -13.29
N ALA A 40 13.10 -11.67 -12.45
CA ALA A 40 12.07 -12.62 -12.86
C ALA A 40 10.67 -11.98 -12.83
N HIS A 41 10.58 -10.70 -13.19
CA HIS A 41 9.31 -9.97 -13.29
C HIS A 41 8.48 -10.03 -11.98
N PHE A 42 9.16 -9.95 -10.83
CA PHE A 42 8.51 -9.96 -9.51
C PHE A 42 7.58 -11.17 -9.29
N ALA A 43 7.98 -12.35 -9.78
CA ALA A 43 7.19 -13.59 -9.72
C ALA A 43 6.70 -13.99 -8.31
N MET A 44 7.41 -13.54 -7.26
CA MET A 44 7.08 -13.84 -5.86
C MET A 44 6.25 -12.74 -5.19
N SER A 45 5.83 -11.72 -5.92
CA SER A 45 5.00 -10.62 -5.42
C SER A 45 3.55 -10.76 -5.86
N PHE A 46 2.65 -10.07 -5.18
CA PHE A 46 1.26 -9.98 -5.59
C PHE A 46 1.13 -9.08 -6.83
N THR A 47 0.75 -9.68 -7.96
CA THR A 47 0.63 -8.98 -9.26
C THR A 47 -0.77 -9.08 -9.87
N LYS A 48 -1.73 -9.69 -9.17
CA LYS A 48 -3.09 -9.86 -9.70
C LYS A 48 -3.72 -8.50 -10.00
N GLY A 49 -4.27 -8.38 -11.20
CA GLY A 49 -4.81 -7.13 -11.72
C GLY A 49 -3.92 -6.52 -12.78
N LEU A 50 -2.59 -6.70 -12.70
CA LEU A 50 -1.64 -6.29 -13.75
C LEU A 50 -1.79 -7.14 -15.02
N GLU A 51 -1.22 -6.68 -16.14
CA GLU A 51 -1.19 -7.46 -17.37
C GLU A 51 -0.12 -8.56 -17.29
N HIS A 52 -0.48 -9.78 -17.67
CA HIS A 52 0.39 -10.94 -17.66
C HIS A 52 0.59 -11.51 -19.07
N GLU A 53 1.75 -12.14 -19.27
CA GLU A 53 2.02 -12.96 -20.43
C GLU A 53 1.24 -14.27 -20.36
N SER A 54 0.59 -14.63 -21.46
CA SER A 54 -0.29 -15.82 -21.52
C SER A 54 0.48 -17.15 -21.43
N ASN A 55 1.77 -17.14 -21.76
CA ASN A 55 2.60 -18.33 -21.86
C ASN A 55 3.24 -18.76 -20.52
N ASN A 56 3.53 -17.82 -19.62
CA ASN A 56 4.27 -18.08 -18.38
C ASN A 56 3.61 -17.48 -17.13
N GLY A 57 2.55 -16.66 -17.30
CA GLY A 57 1.82 -16.03 -16.20
C GLY A 57 2.62 -14.98 -15.42
N LEU A 58 3.76 -14.52 -15.94
CA LEU A 58 4.54 -13.41 -15.39
C LEU A 58 3.98 -12.08 -15.89
N ILE A 59 4.21 -10.99 -15.14
CA ILE A 59 3.78 -9.67 -15.59
C ILE A 59 4.48 -9.29 -16.90
N ARG A 60 3.71 -8.76 -17.84
CA ARG A 60 4.19 -8.35 -19.16
C ARG A 60 5.21 -7.23 -19.06
N ASN A 61 4.95 -6.25 -18.19
CA ASN A 61 5.81 -5.11 -17.97
C ASN A 61 6.19 -4.96 -16.49
N ALA A 62 7.48 -5.02 -16.18
CA ALA A 62 7.99 -4.86 -14.82
C ALA A 62 7.81 -3.43 -14.28
N ASP A 63 7.75 -2.42 -15.16
CA ASP A 63 7.54 -1.04 -14.75
C ASP A 63 6.13 -0.79 -14.20
N ASP A 64 5.13 -1.56 -14.64
CA ASP A 64 3.77 -1.47 -14.11
C ASP A 64 3.73 -1.87 -12.64
N PHE A 65 4.49 -2.91 -12.26
CA PHE A 65 4.63 -3.30 -10.86
C PHE A 65 5.37 -2.24 -10.05
N ARG A 66 6.42 -1.61 -10.60
CA ARG A 66 7.14 -0.52 -9.92
C ARG A 66 6.25 0.70 -9.70
N ALA A 67 5.44 1.06 -10.70
CA ALA A 67 4.48 2.15 -10.60
C ALA A 67 3.40 1.83 -9.54
N PHE A 68 2.88 0.60 -9.53
CA PHE A 68 1.94 0.12 -8.51
C PHE A 68 2.55 0.20 -7.10
N ARG A 69 3.76 -0.33 -6.90
CA ARG A 69 4.46 -0.28 -5.62
C ARG A 69 4.73 1.15 -5.17
N SER A 70 5.14 2.03 -6.09
CA SER A 70 5.33 3.46 -5.80
C SER A 70 4.03 4.14 -5.38
N ALA A 71 2.89 3.78 -5.97
CA ALA A 71 1.60 4.35 -5.59
C ALA A 71 1.21 3.98 -4.15
N ILE A 72 1.44 2.73 -3.75
CA ILE A 72 1.22 2.25 -2.39
C ILE A 72 2.08 3.05 -1.40
N ASP A 73 3.39 3.14 -1.67
CA ASP A 73 4.33 3.80 -0.75
C ASP A 73 4.02 5.28 -0.54
N ASN A 74 3.51 5.96 -1.57
CA ASN A 74 3.28 7.40 -1.54
C ASN A 74 1.82 7.80 -1.25
N GLY A 75 0.91 6.84 -1.11
CA GLY A 75 -0.52 7.10 -0.90
C GLY A 75 -1.16 7.95 -2.01
N LYS A 76 -0.56 7.98 -3.21
CA LYS A 76 -1.07 8.79 -4.33
C LYS A 76 -2.29 8.10 -4.93
N HIS A 77 -3.36 8.87 -5.13
CA HIS A 77 -4.40 8.46 -6.07
C HIS A 77 -3.80 8.43 -7.46
N LEU A 78 -3.74 7.23 -8.03
CA LEU A 78 -3.37 7.04 -9.43
C LEU A 78 -4.47 7.68 -10.28
N GLN A 79 -4.09 8.68 -11.07
CA GLN A 79 -4.98 9.26 -12.07
C GLN A 79 -5.48 8.14 -13.00
N PRO A 80 -6.72 8.21 -13.51
CA PRO A 80 -7.37 7.12 -14.24
C PRO A 80 -6.62 6.69 -15.52
N ASP A 81 -5.77 7.54 -16.06
CA ASP A 81 -4.87 7.25 -17.19
C ASP A 81 -3.70 6.32 -16.82
N SER A 82 -3.34 6.25 -15.54
CA SER A 82 -2.21 5.47 -15.01
C SER A 82 -2.63 4.08 -14.52
N PHE A 83 -3.94 3.81 -14.41
CA PHE A 83 -4.51 2.58 -13.83
C PHE A 83 -5.79 2.11 -14.54
N THR A 84 -5.77 2.00 -15.87
CA THR A 84 -6.81 1.23 -16.60
C THR A 84 -6.81 -0.27 -16.23
N ILE A 85 -5.82 -0.70 -15.45
CA ILE A 85 -5.50 -2.09 -15.16
C ILE A 85 -6.38 -2.71 -14.04
N CYS A 86 -6.83 -1.96 -13.01
CA CYS A 86 -7.62 -2.56 -11.91
C CYS A 86 -9.15 -2.53 -12.06
N LYS A 87 -9.72 -1.88 -13.08
CA LYS A 87 -11.18 -1.69 -13.16
C LYS A 87 -11.98 -2.91 -13.67
N ALA A 88 -11.33 -3.96 -14.16
CA ALA A 88 -12.04 -5.03 -14.87
C ALA A 88 -12.41 -6.29 -14.05
N LEU A 89 -11.89 -6.51 -12.83
CA LEU A 89 -11.94 -7.87 -12.22
C LEU A 89 -12.58 -8.02 -10.84
N ILE A 90 -13.15 -6.96 -10.24
CA ILE A 90 -13.99 -7.11 -9.03
C ILE A 90 -15.50 -7.12 -9.37
N ARG A 91 -15.88 -6.91 -10.65
CA ARG A 91 -17.29 -6.82 -11.06
C ARG A 91 -17.79 -7.88 -12.05
N MET A 92 -17.10 -9.01 -12.14
CA MET A 92 -17.59 -10.20 -12.86
C MET A 92 -17.33 -11.47 -12.04
N ARG A 93 -18.14 -11.65 -11.00
CA ARG A 93 -19.03 -12.80 -10.79
C ARG A 93 -19.98 -12.48 -9.66
#